data_AF-A0A5J6PEC8-F1
#
_entry.id   AF-A0A5J6PEC8-F1
#
_cell.length_a   1.000
_cell.length_b   1.000
_cell.length_c   1.000
_cell.angle_alpha   90.00
_cell.angle_beta   90.00
_cell.angle_gamma   90.00
#
_symmetry.space_group_name_H-M   'P 1'
#
loop_
_entity.id
_entity.type
_entity.pdbx_description
1 polymer ?
#
loop_
_entity_poly.entity_id
_entity_poly.type
_entity_poly.pdbx_seq_one_letter_code
_entity_poly.pdbx_strand_id
1 'polypeptide(L)'
;MLTATLQMQTIMAEEIRIPVGEQAKTQPAVDMPAKGMSKERVKSLFGEPLEEIPAKGKPPISRWKYQEFTVYFDNNTVIHCVRNFHPTTAPTGSSSQNTSE
;
A
#
# COMPACT_ATOMS: atom_id res chain seq x y z
N MET A 1 -55.92 29.00 19.05
CA MET A 1 -54.60 29.04 18.39
C MET A 1 -53.76 27.92 18.97
N LEU A 2 -53.52 26.85 18.21
CA LEU A 2 -52.83 25.63 18.68
C LEU A 2 -51.33 25.77 18.38
N THR A 3 -50.48 25.79 19.41
CA THR A 3 -49.02 25.91 19.24
C THR A 3 -48.40 24.52 19.15
N ALA A 4 -47.94 24.11 17.97
CA ALA A 4 -47.17 22.89 17.77
C ALA A 4 -45.69 23.17 18.06
N THR A 5 -45.12 22.46 19.03
CA THR A 5 -43.69 22.50 19.34
C THR A 5 -42.94 21.48 18.48
N LEU A 6 -42.04 21.96 17.63
CA LEU A 6 -41.19 21.13 16.79
C LEU A 6 -39.94 20.73 17.58
N GLN A 7 -39.79 19.44 17.92
CA GLN A 7 -38.55 18.91 18.50
C GLN A 7 -37.51 18.70 17.38
N MET A 8 -36.42 19.46 17.43
CA MET A 8 -35.25 19.26 16.58
C MET A 8 -34.47 18.03 17.05
N GLN A 9 -34.30 17.06 16.16
CA GLN A 9 -33.54 15.84 16.44
C GLN A 9 -32.08 16.08 16.03
N THR A 10 -31.15 16.01 17.00
CA THR A 10 -29.72 16.15 16.71
C THR A 10 -29.19 14.86 16.09
N ILE A 11 -28.50 14.98 14.96
CA ILE A 11 -27.90 13.85 14.26
C ILE A 11 -26.44 13.76 14.73
N MET A 12 -26.06 12.65 15.36
CA MET A 12 -24.66 12.40 15.73
C MET A 12 -23.96 11.78 14.51
N ALA A 13 -23.15 12.57 13.81
CA ALA A 13 -22.29 12.06 12.74
C ALA A 13 -21.08 11.36 13.36
N GLU A 14 -20.91 10.07 13.08
CA GLU A 14 -19.72 9.31 13.48
C GLU A 14 -18.58 9.63 12.51
N GLU A 15 -17.51 10.24 13.03
CA GLU A 15 -16.31 10.55 12.25
C GLU A 15 -15.41 9.31 12.17
N ILE A 16 -15.43 8.58 11.04
CA ILE A 16 -14.49 7.49 10.80
C ILE A 16 -13.11 8.10 10.45
N ARG A 17 -12.21 8.18 11.43
CA ARG A 17 -10.82 8.63 11.20
C ARG A 17 -9.98 7.45 10.74
N ILE A 18 -9.64 7.41 9.45
CA ILE A 18 -8.63 6.47 8.94
C ILE A 18 -7.26 7.06 9.25
N PRO A 19 -6.45 6.48 10.16
CA PRO A 19 -5.13 7.01 10.47
C PRO A 19 -4.19 6.82 9.27
N VAL A 20 -3.95 7.88 8.51
CA VAL A 20 -2.93 7.92 7.47
C VAL A 20 -1.56 8.00 8.14
N GLY A 21 -0.90 6.87 8.33
CA GLY A 21 0.45 6.84 8.92
C GLY A 21 0.87 5.56 9.63
N GLU A 22 -0.02 4.61 9.87
CA GLU A 22 0.34 3.35 10.55
C GLU A 22 0.86 2.25 9.61
N GLN A 23 0.73 2.43 8.29
CA GLN A 23 1.14 1.42 7.32
C GLN A 23 2.62 1.01 7.46
N ALA A 24 3.50 1.92 7.90
CA ALA A 24 4.92 1.61 8.10
C ALA A 24 5.23 0.91 9.44
N LYS A 25 4.35 1.00 10.45
CA LYS A 25 4.62 0.52 11.82
C LYS A 25 4.32 -0.97 12.01
N THR A 26 3.43 -1.53 11.20
CA THR A 26 2.94 -2.92 11.35
C THR A 26 3.62 -3.90 10.41
N GLN A 27 4.52 -3.44 9.53
CA GLN A 27 5.17 -4.30 8.54
C GLN A 27 6.62 -4.63 8.98
N PRO A 28 7.04 -5.90 8.98
CA PRO A 28 8.38 -6.30 9.42
C PRO A 28 9.45 -5.62 8.56
N ALA A 29 10.54 -5.13 9.15
CA ALA A 29 11.60 -4.45 8.39
C ALA A 29 12.11 -5.37 7.27
N VAL A 30 11.93 -4.94 6.02
CA VAL A 30 12.48 -5.61 4.84
C VAL A 30 13.68 -4.80 4.40
N ASP A 31 14.82 -5.46 4.22
CA ASP A 31 16.01 -4.81 3.66
C ASP A 31 15.69 -4.36 2.23
N MET A 32 15.88 -3.08 1.97
CA MET A 32 15.55 -2.45 0.68
C MET A 32 16.80 -1.73 0.12
N PRO A 33 17.01 -1.75 -1.20
CA PRO A 33 18.04 -0.94 -1.83
C PRO A 33 17.94 0.53 -1.47
N ALA A 34 19.06 1.11 -1.05
CA ALA A 34 19.17 2.55 -0.84
C ALA A 34 19.11 3.31 -2.18
N LYS A 35 18.56 4.53 -2.14
CA LYS A 35 18.60 5.45 -3.28
C LYS A 35 20.06 5.72 -3.68
N GLY A 36 20.36 5.72 -4.99
CA GLY A 36 21.70 5.92 -5.53
C GLY A 36 22.50 4.63 -5.76
N MET A 37 22.03 3.48 -5.29
CA MET A 37 22.70 2.19 -5.53
C MET A 37 22.69 1.80 -7.02
N SER A 38 23.73 1.12 -7.51
CA SER A 38 23.78 0.65 -8.90
C SER A 38 22.99 -0.65 -9.10
N LYS A 39 22.55 -0.92 -10.33
CA LYS A 39 21.88 -2.19 -10.71
C LYS A 39 22.69 -3.42 -10.30
N GLU A 40 24.00 -3.41 -10.53
CA GLU A 40 24.90 -4.51 -10.18
C GLU A 40 24.95 -4.71 -8.66
N ARG A 41 24.99 -3.61 -7.90
CA ARG A 41 25.01 -3.68 -6.45
C ARG A 41 23.69 -4.19 -5.89
N VAL A 42 22.56 -3.82 -6.49
CA VAL A 42 21.25 -4.38 -6.15
C VAL A 42 21.23 -5.89 -6.41
N LYS A 43 21.65 -6.35 -7.60
CA LYS A 43 21.72 -7.80 -7.88
C LYS A 43 22.66 -8.54 -6.93
N SER A 44 23.80 -7.94 -6.60
CA SER A 44 24.77 -8.54 -5.67
C SER A 44 24.24 -8.70 -4.26
N LEU A 45 23.37 -7.81 -3.79
CA LEU A 45 22.83 -7.83 -2.43
C LEU A 45 21.51 -8.59 -2.32
N PHE A 46 20.64 -8.48 -3.32
CA PHE A 46 19.26 -8.97 -3.29
C PHE A 46 18.98 -10.11 -4.27
N GLY A 47 19.97 -10.49 -5.08
CA GLY A 47 19.84 -11.53 -6.12
C GLY A 47 19.14 -11.05 -7.39
N GLU A 48 18.83 -12.01 -8.26
CA GLU A 48 18.09 -11.76 -9.50
C GLU A 48 16.63 -11.37 -9.19
N PRO A 49 16.09 -10.36 -9.89
CA PRO A 49 14.69 -9.99 -9.74
C PRO A 49 13.76 -11.06 -10.32
N LEU A 50 12.52 -11.12 -9.82
CA LEU A 50 11.46 -11.96 -10.39
C LEU A 50 11.09 -11.51 -11.81
N GLU A 51 11.11 -10.21 -12.05
CA GLU A 51 10.76 -9.63 -13.34
C GLU A 51 11.54 -8.34 -13.59
N GLU A 52 12.19 -8.25 -14.76
CA GLU A 52 12.82 -7.03 -15.26
C GLU A 52 11.91 -6.35 -16.27
N ILE A 53 11.36 -5.19 -15.91
CA ILE A 53 10.48 -4.41 -16.79
C ILE A 53 11.32 -3.31 -17.45
N PRO A 54 11.48 -3.32 -18.79
CA PRO A 54 12.28 -2.34 -19.50
C PRO A 54 11.70 -0.94 -19.35
N ALA A 55 12.56 0.06 -19.54
CA ALA A 55 12.17 1.45 -19.40
C ALA A 55 11.04 1.84 -20.37
N LYS A 56 10.05 2.58 -19.87
CA LYS A 56 8.96 3.13 -20.68
C LYS A 56 8.86 4.64 -20.48
N GLY A 57 8.52 5.37 -21.54
CA GLY A 57 8.28 6.82 -21.51
C GLY A 57 9.53 7.70 -21.61
N LYS A 58 9.34 9.00 -21.36
CA LYS A 58 10.39 10.02 -21.24
C LYS A 58 10.16 10.80 -19.93
N PRO A 59 11.08 10.79 -18.96
CA PRO A 59 12.36 10.08 -18.96
C PRO A 59 12.19 8.54 -18.91
N PRO A 60 13.13 7.77 -19.48
CA PRO A 60 13.05 6.31 -19.46
C PRO A 60 13.32 5.76 -18.05
N ILE A 61 12.27 5.29 -17.36
CA ILE A 61 12.40 4.66 -16.03
C ILE A 61 12.17 3.16 -16.16
N SER A 62 13.19 2.37 -15.81
CA SER A 62 13.10 0.90 -15.71
C SER A 62 12.74 0.47 -14.30
N ARG A 63 12.17 -0.72 -14.12
CA ARG A 63 11.89 -1.25 -12.78
C ARG A 63 12.12 -2.75 -12.71
N TRP A 64 12.58 -3.20 -11.56
CA TRP A 64 12.72 -4.61 -11.22
C TRP A 64 11.79 -4.97 -10.09
N LYS A 65 11.09 -6.09 -10.23
CA LYS A 65 10.18 -6.61 -9.22
C LYS A 65 10.88 -7.73 -8.44
N TYR A 66 10.90 -7.60 -7.14
CA TYR A 66 11.22 -8.64 -6.18
C TYR A 66 9.93 -9.07 -5.46
N GLN A 67 10.02 -10.14 -4.66
CA GLN A 67 8.86 -10.67 -3.96
C GLN A 67 8.24 -9.64 -3.00
N GLU A 68 9.09 -9.00 -2.19
CA GLU A 68 8.65 -8.06 -1.14
C GLU A 68 8.64 -6.59 -1.57
N PHE A 69 9.33 -6.23 -2.66
CA PHE A 69 9.48 -4.84 -3.08
C PHE A 69 9.73 -4.69 -4.58
N THR A 70 9.54 -3.47 -5.09
CA THR A 70 9.85 -3.07 -6.46
C THR A 70 10.86 -1.93 -6.45
N VAL A 71 11.92 -2.06 -7.25
CA VAL A 71 12.99 -1.08 -7.38
C VAL A 71 12.86 -0.35 -8.71
N TYR A 72 12.94 0.97 -8.68
CA TYR A 72 12.89 1.83 -9.87
C TYR A 72 14.28 2.39 -10.15
N PHE A 73 14.68 2.32 -11.41
CA PHE A 73 15.98 2.77 -11.87
C PHE A 73 15.84 3.82 -12.96
N ASP A 74 16.59 4.90 -12.81
CA ASP A 74 16.99 5.75 -13.92
C ASP A 74 18.33 5.26 -14.43
N ASN A 75 18.37 4.82 -15.70
CA ASN A 75 19.50 4.13 -16.29
C ASN A 75 19.99 2.94 -15.43
N ASN A 76 21.06 3.15 -14.66
CA ASN A 76 21.70 2.15 -13.83
C ASN A 76 21.61 2.44 -12.32
N THR A 77 20.89 3.48 -11.92
CA THR A 77 20.88 4.03 -10.56
C THR A 77 19.49 3.92 -9.95
N VAL A 78 19.41 3.42 -8.71
CA VAL A 78 18.16 3.38 -7.94
C VAL A 78 17.67 4.81 -7.67
N ILE A 79 16.47 5.12 -8.14
CA ILE A 79 15.79 6.39 -7.84
C ILE A 79 14.74 6.23 -6.74
N HIS A 80 14.12 5.05 -6.65
CA HIS A 80 13.08 4.76 -5.67
C HIS A 80 12.94 3.26 -5.40
N CYS A 81 12.53 2.90 -4.19
CA CYS A 81 12.20 1.52 -3.82
C CYS A 81 10.89 1.52 -3.03
N VAL A 82 9.94 0.69 -3.45
CA VAL A 82 8.58 0.63 -2.91
C VAL A 82 8.32 -0.78 -2.43
N ARG A 83 7.84 -0.92 -1.19
CA ARG A 83 7.42 -2.21 -0.66
C ARG A 83 6.09 -2.64 -1.30
N ASN A 84 5.97 -3.91 -1.64
CA ASN A 84 4.73 -4.48 -2.14
C ASN A 84 3.74 -4.57 -0.97
N PHE A 85 2.55 -3.99 -1.14
CA PHE A 85 1.48 -4.14 -0.15
C PHE A 85 0.77 -5.47 -0.37
N HIS A 86 0.92 -6.37 0.60
CA HIS A 86 0.11 -7.57 0.68
C HIS A 86 -1.03 -7.29 1.67
N PRO A 87 -2.24 -6.97 1.21
CA PRO A 87 -3.38 -6.91 2.11
C PRO A 87 -3.53 -8.29 2.75
N THR A 88 -3.30 -8.38 4.06
CA THR A 88 -3.80 -9.50 4.83
C THR A 88 -5.32 -9.39 4.78
N THR A 89 -5.94 -10.14 3.87
CA THR A 89 -7.38 -10.36 3.93
C THR A 89 -7.63 -11.09 5.25
N ALA A 90 -7.97 -10.36 6.30
CA ALA A 90 -8.56 -10.95 7.48
C ALA A 90 -9.77 -11.78 6.99
N PRO A 91 -9.97 -13.02 7.47
CA PRO A 91 -11.13 -13.80 7.07
C PRO A 91 -12.37 -12.98 7.40
N THR A 92 -13.02 -12.47 6.35
CA THR A 92 -14.33 -11.82 6.42
C THR A 92 -15.24 -12.79 7.15
N GLY A 93 -15.60 -12.47 8.39
CA GLY A 93 -16.52 -13.28 9.17
C GLY A 93 -17.79 -13.52 8.38
N SER A 94 -18.15 -14.80 8.24
CA SER A 94 -19.43 -15.27 7.74
C SER A 94 -20.57 -14.44 8.34
N SER A 95 -21.22 -13.61 7.52
CA SER A 95 -22.59 -13.19 7.81
C SER A 95 -23.52 -14.34 7.45
N SER A 96 -23.55 -15.38 8.29
CA SER A 96 -24.70 -16.29 8.34
C SER A 96 -25.84 -15.53 9.04
N GLN A 97 -26.64 -14.81 8.25
CA GLN A 97 -28.00 -14.52 8.66
C GLN A 97 -28.76 -15.85 8.65
N ASN A 98 -28.88 -16.46 9.83
CA ASN A 98 -29.91 -17.43 10.13
C ASN A 98 -31.25 -16.70 10.12
N THR A 99 -31.96 -16.74 9.00
CA THR A 99 -33.40 -16.54 8.96
C THR A 99 -34.01 -17.90 8.65
N SER A 100 -34.26 -18.67 9.71
CA SER A 100 -35.25 -19.74 9.66
C SER A 100 -36.61 -19.07 9.79
N GLU A 101 -37.43 -19.15 8.75
CA GLU A 101 -38.88 -19.01 8.83
C GLU A 101 -39.49 -20.40 8.56
#